data_AF-A0A969JP72-F1
#
_entry.id   AF-A0A969JP72-F1
#
_cell.length_a   1.000
_cell.length_b   1.000
_cell.length_c   1.000
_cell.angle_alpha   90.00
_cell.angle_beta   90.00
_cell.angle_gamma   90.00
#
_symmetry.space_group_name_H-M   'P 1'
#
loop_
_entity.id
_entity.type
_entity.pdbx_description
1 polymer ?
#
loop_
_entity_poly.entity_id
_entity_poly.type
_entity_poly.pdbx_seq_one_letter_code
_entity_poly.pdbx_strand_id
1 'polypeptide(L)'
;MLKLINEKALSAEVALNNFYAFGLVTDIARKLREYKDQNNLMLLADAPQFLNGIIQDSDTPFIYEKVGSFYKNYLIDEFQDTSGFQWANFKPLLMNSLDQGFPGMLVGDVKQAVYRWRGGDLSLLQNRVLDQIGQARVESHNLSDNYRSTSSVVDFNNTFFDAAAKISHRL
;
A
#
# COMPACT_ATOMS: atom_id res chain seq x y z
N MET A 1 30.86 17.97 -4.75
CA MET A 1 31.14 17.76 -6.19
C MET A 1 31.81 16.42 -6.45
N LEU A 2 32.98 16.12 -5.86
CA LEU A 2 33.66 14.81 -5.97
C LEU A 2 32.81 13.59 -5.55
N LYS A 3 32.03 13.69 -4.46
CA LYS A 3 31.14 12.61 -3.99
C LYS A 3 30.04 12.26 -5.00
N LEU A 4 29.46 13.28 -5.65
CA LEU A 4 28.41 13.13 -6.66
C LEU A 4 28.94 12.53 -7.97
N ILE A 5 30.17 12.88 -8.35
CA ILE A 5 30.85 12.31 -9.53
C ILE A 5 31.15 10.83 -9.27
N ASN A 6 31.59 10.47 -8.07
CA ASN A 6 31.89 9.09 -7.69
C ASN A 6 30.62 8.23 -7.62
N GLU A 7 29.51 8.76 -7.10
CA GLU A 7 28.19 8.08 -7.11
C GLU A 7 27.64 7.86 -8.53
N LYS A 8 27.81 8.84 -9.42
CA LYS A 8 27.42 8.71 -10.84
C LYS A 8 28.28 7.69 -11.59
N ALA A 9 29.59 7.66 -11.33
CA ALA A 9 30.51 6.68 -11.90
C ALA A 9 30.15 5.25 -11.43
N LEU A 10 29.89 5.07 -10.13
CA LEU A 10 29.46 3.78 -9.57
C LEU A 10 28.12 3.32 -10.15
N SER A 11 27.15 4.22 -10.29
CA SER A 11 25.84 3.91 -10.88
C SER A 11 25.97 3.46 -12.33
N ALA A 12 26.82 4.13 -13.12
CA ALA A 12 27.08 3.77 -14.51
C ALA A 12 27.80 2.42 -14.64
N GLU A 13 28.76 2.15 -13.76
CA GLU A 13 29.48 0.87 -13.72
C GLU A 13 28.56 -0.30 -13.36
N VAL A 14 27.70 -0.15 -12.34
CA VAL A 14 26.69 -1.15 -11.98
C VAL A 14 25.69 -1.35 -13.12
N ALA A 15 25.26 -0.28 -13.78
CA ALA A 15 24.35 -0.37 -14.92
C ALA A 15 24.97 -1.12 -16.10
N LEU A 16 26.25 -0.87 -16.42
CA LEU A 16 26.99 -1.57 -17.46
C LEU A 16 27.17 -3.06 -17.11
N ASN A 17 27.53 -3.36 -15.86
CA ASN A 17 27.69 -4.74 -15.38
C ASN A 17 26.39 -5.54 -15.44
N ASN A 18 25.24 -4.88 -15.37
CA ASN A 18 23.92 -5.51 -15.43
C ASN A 18 23.17 -5.23 -16.75
N PHE A 19 23.83 -4.65 -17.75
CA PHE A 19 23.19 -4.16 -18.98
C PHE A 19 22.40 -5.26 -19.70
N TYR A 20 22.99 -6.45 -19.82
CA TYR A 20 22.33 -7.61 -20.42
C TYR A 20 21.10 -8.05 -19.64
N ALA A 21 21.17 -8.09 -18.31
CA ALA A 21 20.05 -8.47 -17.46
C ALA A 21 18.89 -7.47 -17.59
N PHE A 22 19.18 -6.17 -17.59
CA PHE A 22 18.16 -5.13 -17.83
C PHE A 22 17.55 -5.24 -19.23
N GLY A 23 18.36 -5.50 -20.26
CA GLY A 23 17.86 -5.73 -21.61
C GLY A 23 16.90 -6.93 -21.68
N LEU A 24 17.27 -8.04 -21.04
CA LEU A 24 16.47 -9.27 -21.01
C LEU A 24 15.15 -9.06 -20.25
N VAL A 25 15.18 -8.43 -19.07
CA VAL A 25 13.98 -8.10 -18.29
C VAL A 25 13.06 -7.16 -19.07
N THR A 26 13.63 -6.17 -19.77
CA THR A 26 12.86 -5.23 -20.59
C THR A 26 12.18 -5.93 -21.76
N ASP A 27 12.89 -6.86 -22.42
CA ASP A 27 12.33 -7.62 -23.53
C ASP A 27 11.24 -8.59 -23.08
N ILE A 28 11.44 -9.27 -21.94
CA ILE A 28 10.40 -10.11 -21.30
C ILE A 28 9.18 -9.25 -20.95
N ALA A 29 9.37 -8.09 -20.33
CA ALA A 29 8.25 -7.21 -19.97
C ALA A 29 7.49 -6.72 -21.21
N ARG A 30 8.19 -6.42 -22.30
CA ARG A 30 7.59 -6.06 -23.59
C ARG A 30 6.79 -7.22 -24.18
N LYS A 31 7.38 -8.42 -24.26
CA LYS A 31 6.72 -9.62 -24.78
C LYS A 31 5.50 -10.01 -23.95
N LEU A 32 5.59 -9.87 -22.63
CA LEU A 32 4.46 -10.10 -21.74
C LEU A 32 3.32 -9.11 -22.03
N ARG A 33 3.62 -7.82 -22.25
CA ARG A 33 2.60 -6.84 -22.66
C ARG A 33 1.96 -7.21 -23.99
N GLU A 34 2.77 -7.49 -25.02
CA GLU A 34 2.27 -7.92 -26.34
C GLU A 34 1.35 -9.14 -26.24
N TYR A 35 1.74 -10.14 -25.43
CA TYR A 35 0.92 -11.34 -25.21
C TYR A 35 -0.39 -11.02 -24.48
N LYS A 36 -0.34 -10.18 -23.44
CA LYS A 36 -1.55 -9.76 -22.72
C LYS A 36 -2.53 -9.03 -23.66
N ASP A 37 -2.03 -8.11 -24.47
CA ASP A 37 -2.85 -7.34 -25.40
C ASP A 37 -3.47 -8.22 -26.49
N GLN A 38 -2.69 -9.12 -27.09
CA GLN A 38 -3.17 -10.05 -28.13
C GLN A 38 -4.25 -11.02 -27.63
N ASN A 39 -4.23 -11.37 -26.35
CA ASN A 39 -5.14 -12.34 -25.75
C ASN A 39 -6.22 -11.69 -24.88
N ASN A 40 -6.31 -10.35 -24.85
CA ASN A 40 -7.22 -9.59 -23.96
C ASN A 40 -7.10 -10.03 -22.48
N LEU A 41 -5.87 -10.27 -22.02
CA LEU A 41 -5.59 -10.71 -20.66
C LEU A 41 -5.21 -9.53 -19.78
N MET A 42 -5.77 -9.52 -18.58
CA MET A 42 -5.40 -8.60 -17.52
C MET A 42 -4.97 -9.42 -16.29
N LEU A 43 -3.75 -9.19 -15.81
CA LEU A 43 -3.30 -9.82 -14.57
C LEU A 43 -3.87 -9.06 -13.38
N LEU A 44 -4.06 -9.75 -12.25
CA LEU A 44 -4.46 -9.10 -11.00
C LEU A 44 -3.45 -8.02 -10.58
N ALA A 45 -2.17 -8.24 -10.87
CA ALA A 45 -1.09 -7.30 -10.61
C ALA A 45 -1.13 -6.05 -11.49
N ASP A 46 -1.97 -6.01 -12.55
CA ASP A 46 -2.18 -4.85 -13.42
C ASP A 46 -3.35 -3.98 -12.95
N ALA A 47 -4.26 -4.51 -12.12
CA ALA A 47 -5.50 -3.84 -11.74
C ALA A 47 -5.27 -2.52 -10.99
N PRO A 48 -4.38 -2.42 -9.99
CA PRO A 48 -4.11 -1.16 -9.34
C PRO A 48 -3.57 -0.09 -10.31
N GLN A 49 -2.70 -0.46 -11.24
CA GLN A 49 -2.07 0.45 -12.20
C GLN A 49 -3.09 0.91 -13.25
N PHE A 50 -3.93 0.00 -13.72
CA PHE A 50 -5.02 0.31 -14.64
C PHE A 50 -5.99 1.33 -14.02
N LEU A 51 -6.44 1.09 -12.78
CA LEU A 51 -7.29 2.02 -12.06
C LEU A 51 -6.61 3.37 -11.84
N ASN A 52 -5.31 3.38 -11.54
CA ASN A 52 -4.57 4.61 -11.32
C ASN A 52 -4.42 5.44 -12.60
N GLY A 53 -4.15 4.80 -13.75
CA GLY A 53 -4.09 5.47 -15.05
C GLY A 53 -5.40 6.17 -15.40
N ILE A 54 -6.54 5.54 -15.10
CA ILE A 54 -7.86 6.15 -15.28
C ILE A 54 -8.04 7.41 -14.42
N ILE A 55 -7.50 7.42 -13.18
CA ILE A 55 -7.57 8.57 -12.27
C ILE A 55 -6.72 9.73 -12.74
N GLN A 56 -5.50 9.49 -13.22
CA GLN A 56 -4.55 10.57 -13.51
C GLN A 56 -4.96 11.42 -14.73
N ASP A 57 -5.71 10.84 -15.67
CA ASP A 57 -6.06 11.49 -16.94
C ASP A 57 -7.38 12.29 -16.90
N SER A 58 -8.07 12.39 -15.76
CA SER A 58 -9.31 13.18 -15.64
C SER A 58 -9.56 13.74 -14.24
N ASP A 59 -10.17 14.93 -14.15
CA ASP A 59 -10.46 15.60 -12.87
C ASP A 59 -11.38 14.76 -11.95
N THR A 60 -12.23 13.90 -12.51
CA THR A 60 -12.91 12.81 -11.81
C THR A 60 -13.34 11.76 -12.84
N PRO A 61 -12.76 10.55 -12.85
CA PRO A 61 -13.11 9.56 -13.86
C PRO A 61 -14.54 9.05 -13.66
N PHE A 62 -15.27 8.83 -14.76
CA PHE A 62 -16.66 8.33 -14.75
C PHE A 62 -16.88 7.11 -13.82
N ILE A 63 -15.89 6.23 -13.69
CA ILE A 63 -15.97 5.08 -12.78
C ILE A 63 -16.12 5.53 -11.33
N TYR A 64 -15.38 6.56 -10.90
CA TYR A 64 -15.44 7.08 -9.53
C TYR A 64 -16.76 7.79 -9.25
N GLU A 65 -17.31 8.50 -10.23
CA GLU A 65 -18.65 9.11 -10.12
C GLU A 65 -19.74 8.04 -9.98
N LYS A 66 -19.68 6.99 -10.81
CA LYS A 66 -20.66 5.90 -10.77
C LYS A 66 -20.55 5.06 -9.49
N VAL A 67 -19.32 4.78 -9.04
CA VAL A 67 -19.07 4.04 -7.80
C VAL A 67 -19.45 4.89 -6.59
N GLY A 68 -19.05 6.17 -6.54
CA GLY A 68 -19.33 7.10 -5.44
C GLY A 68 -20.81 7.46 -5.31
N SER A 69 -21.57 7.44 -6.40
CA SER A 69 -23.03 7.60 -6.33
C SER A 69 -23.75 6.34 -5.82
N PHE A 70 -23.16 5.15 -6.01
CA PHE A 70 -23.74 3.89 -5.58
C PHE A 70 -23.35 3.52 -4.14
N TYR A 71 -22.05 3.57 -3.83
CA TYR A 71 -21.49 3.26 -2.52
C TYR A 71 -21.18 4.53 -1.75
N LYS A 72 -21.82 4.66 -0.60
CA LYS A 72 -21.73 5.84 0.26
C LYS A 72 -20.81 5.65 1.45
N ASN A 73 -20.68 4.42 1.96
CA ASN A 73 -19.82 4.10 3.10
C ASN A 73 -18.82 3.03 2.67
N TYR A 74 -17.58 3.14 3.14
CA TYR A 74 -16.49 2.24 2.78
C TYR A 74 -15.89 1.63 4.03
N LEU A 75 -15.69 0.31 4.02
CA LEU A 75 -14.95 -0.43 5.02
C LEU A 75 -13.75 -1.10 4.35
N ILE A 76 -12.55 -0.80 4.82
CA ILE A 76 -11.32 -1.45 4.35
C ILE A 76 -10.69 -2.17 5.54
N ASP A 77 -10.75 -3.50 5.48
CA ASP A 77 -10.12 -4.38 6.45
C ASP A 77 -8.68 -4.73 6.02
N GLU A 78 -7.88 -5.25 6.95
CA GLU A 78 -6.47 -5.61 6.76
C GLU A 78 -5.63 -4.48 6.14
N PHE A 79 -5.90 -3.24 6.56
CA PHE A 79 -5.32 -2.05 5.96
C PHE A 79 -3.79 -2.01 6.06
N GLN A 80 -3.19 -2.70 7.03
CA GLN A 80 -1.74 -2.79 7.17
C GLN A 80 -1.03 -3.42 5.96
N ASP A 81 -1.74 -4.24 5.18
CA ASP A 81 -1.20 -4.92 3.99
C ASP A 81 -1.48 -4.15 2.68
N THR A 82 -2.12 -2.99 2.78
CA THR A 82 -2.42 -2.14 1.62
C THR A 82 -1.14 -1.46 1.12
N SER A 83 -0.94 -1.48 -0.20
CA SER A 83 0.14 -0.75 -0.86
C SER A 83 -0.22 0.71 -1.12
N GLY A 84 0.78 1.57 -1.29
CA GLY A 84 0.57 2.97 -1.66
C GLY A 84 -0.24 3.16 -2.94
N PHE A 85 -0.07 2.28 -3.93
CA PHE A 85 -0.85 2.30 -5.18
C PHE A 85 -2.33 1.96 -4.95
N GLN A 86 -2.62 0.94 -4.14
CA GLN A 86 -4.00 0.61 -3.78
C GLN A 86 -4.65 1.77 -3.02
N TRP A 87 -3.95 2.36 -2.05
CA TRP A 87 -4.44 3.53 -1.33
C TRP A 87 -4.72 4.72 -2.25
N ALA A 88 -3.84 5.01 -3.21
CA ALA A 88 -4.05 6.09 -4.18
C ALA A 88 -5.33 5.89 -5.01
N ASN A 89 -5.75 4.65 -5.23
CA ASN A 89 -6.99 4.34 -5.93
C ASN A 89 -8.23 4.42 -5.02
N PHE A 90 -8.15 4.01 -3.75
CA PHE A 90 -9.30 4.06 -2.85
C PHE A 90 -9.54 5.44 -2.24
N LYS A 91 -8.48 6.22 -2.03
CA LYS A 91 -8.56 7.52 -1.37
C LYS A 91 -9.57 8.48 -2.01
N PRO A 92 -9.65 8.65 -3.34
CA PRO A 92 -10.64 9.55 -3.94
C PRO A 92 -12.08 9.16 -3.62
N LEU A 93 -12.41 7.85 -3.58
CA LEU A 93 -13.74 7.36 -3.22
C LEU A 93 -14.08 7.67 -1.77
N LEU A 94 -13.14 7.40 -0.87
CA LEU A 94 -13.29 7.71 0.56
C LEU A 94 -13.46 9.21 0.79
N MET A 95 -12.65 10.04 0.15
CA MET A 95 -12.75 11.50 0.25
C MET A 95 -14.09 12.01 -0.25
N ASN A 96 -14.55 11.53 -1.41
CA ASN A 96 -15.84 11.93 -1.96
C ASN A 96 -17.03 11.53 -1.06
N SER A 97 -16.96 10.37 -0.42
CA SER A 97 -17.96 9.92 0.56
C SER A 97 -17.94 10.76 1.83
N LEU A 98 -16.75 11.03 2.38
CA LEU A 98 -16.56 11.89 3.55
C LEU A 98 -17.06 13.31 3.31
N ASP A 99 -16.77 13.90 2.15
CA ASP A 99 -17.22 15.25 1.79
C ASP A 99 -18.75 15.33 1.61
N GLN A 100 -19.41 14.20 1.32
CA GLN A 100 -20.88 14.07 1.31
C GLN A 100 -21.48 13.79 2.70
N GLY A 101 -20.65 13.69 3.75
CA GLY A 101 -21.09 13.43 5.12
C GLY A 101 -21.31 11.95 5.45
N PHE A 102 -20.80 11.03 4.63
CA PHE A 102 -20.86 9.60 4.90
C PHE A 102 -19.53 9.10 5.51
N PRO A 103 -19.55 8.32 6.60
CA PRO A 103 -18.33 7.81 7.22
C PRO A 103 -17.66 6.69 6.41
N GLY A 104 -16.34 6.62 6.51
CA GLY A 104 -15.53 5.47 6.11
C GLY A 104 -14.83 4.85 7.32
N MET A 105 -14.50 3.57 7.25
CA MET A 105 -13.79 2.84 8.30
C MET A 105 -12.60 2.10 7.71
N LEU A 106 -11.43 2.31 8.32
CA LEU A 106 -10.21 1.58 8.02
C LEU A 106 -9.84 0.76 9.25
N VAL A 107 -9.64 -0.54 9.06
CA VAL A 107 -9.32 -1.49 10.13
C VAL A 107 -8.00 -2.16 9.78
N GLY A 108 -7.11 -2.28 10.76
CA GLY A 108 -5.86 -2.98 10.59
C GLY A 108 -5.00 -3.00 11.85
N ASP A 109 -3.97 -3.83 11.83
CA ASP A 109 -2.99 -3.94 12.92
C ASP A 109 -1.58 -3.90 12.36
N VAL A 110 -0.84 -2.83 12.70
CA VAL A 110 0.57 -2.65 12.29
C VAL A 110 1.43 -3.83 12.72
N LYS A 111 1.13 -4.48 13.86
CA LYS A 111 1.89 -5.63 14.37
C LYS A 111 1.74 -6.87 13.47
N GLN A 112 0.72 -6.92 12.62
CA GLN A 112 0.40 -8.05 11.75
C GLN A 112 0.82 -7.85 10.29
N ALA A 113 1.42 -6.71 9.96
CA ALA A 113 1.81 -6.44 8.57
C ALA A 113 3.06 -7.26 8.16
N VAL A 114 2.80 -8.39 7.51
CA VAL A 114 3.82 -9.34 7.04
C VAL A 114 4.01 -9.33 5.52
N TYR A 115 3.21 -8.56 4.78
CA TYR A 115 3.25 -8.51 3.31
C TYR A 115 4.07 -7.34 2.74
N ARG A 116 5.04 -6.80 3.48
CA ARG A 116 5.94 -5.74 2.99
C ARG A 116 6.66 -6.12 1.69
N TRP A 117 7.02 -7.38 1.51
CA TRP A 117 7.66 -7.90 0.29
C TRP A 117 6.74 -7.84 -0.95
N ARG A 118 5.42 -7.70 -0.77
CA ARG A 118 4.44 -7.47 -1.85
C ARG A 118 4.10 -6.00 -2.05
N GLY A 119 4.81 -5.09 -1.37
CA GLY A 119 4.58 -3.65 -1.43
C GLY A 119 3.57 -3.10 -0.41
N GLY A 120 3.19 -3.88 0.61
CA GLY A 120 2.41 -3.38 1.74
C GLY A 120 3.18 -2.26 2.46
N ASP A 121 2.49 -1.15 2.74
CA ASP A 121 3.11 0.06 3.28
C ASP A 121 2.54 0.43 4.65
N LEU A 122 3.22 -0.05 5.69
CA LEU A 122 2.96 0.22 7.11
C LEU A 122 2.77 1.71 7.43
N SER A 123 3.45 2.61 6.70
CA SER A 123 3.36 4.05 6.96
C SER A 123 1.97 4.62 6.67
N LEU A 124 1.16 3.92 5.86
CA LEU A 124 -0.23 4.28 5.59
C LEU A 124 -1.05 4.29 6.88
N LEU A 125 -1.06 3.15 7.58
CA LEU A 125 -1.84 2.98 8.81
C LEU A 125 -1.25 3.78 9.97
N GLN A 126 0.07 3.97 10.01
CA GLN A 126 0.72 4.72 11.09
C GLN A 126 0.39 6.23 11.04
N ASN A 127 0.69 6.89 9.91
CA ASN A 127 0.66 8.36 9.85
C ASN A 127 0.02 8.91 8.56
N ARG A 128 0.27 8.29 7.39
CA ARG A 128 -0.06 8.96 6.11
C ARG A 128 -1.55 9.13 5.88
N VAL A 129 -2.41 8.21 6.36
CA VAL A 129 -3.86 8.41 6.26
C VAL A 129 -4.28 9.63 7.07
N LEU A 130 -3.81 9.74 8.31
CA LEU A 130 -4.10 10.90 9.17
C LEU A 130 -3.64 12.21 8.52
N ASP A 131 -2.44 12.22 7.95
CA ASP A 131 -1.88 13.41 7.28
C ASP A 131 -2.66 13.78 6.01
N GLN A 132 -3.10 12.79 5.24
CA GLN A 132 -3.74 13.00 3.94
C GLN A 132 -5.24 13.28 4.02
N ILE A 133 -5.94 12.73 5.00
CA ILE A 133 -7.37 12.97 5.24
C ILE A 133 -7.55 14.17 6.17
N GLY A 134 -6.60 14.40 7.08
CA GLY A 134 -6.61 15.49 8.05
C GLY A 134 -7.15 15.03 9.41
N GLN A 135 -6.42 15.35 10.48
CA GLN A 135 -6.72 14.90 11.85
C GLN A 135 -8.14 15.23 12.32
N ALA A 136 -8.69 16.38 11.91
CA ALA A 136 -10.04 16.80 12.30
C ALA A 136 -11.15 15.92 11.71
N ARG A 137 -10.85 15.12 10.68
CA ARG A 137 -11.80 14.23 9.99
C ARG A 137 -11.61 12.75 10.33
N VAL A 138 -10.64 12.42 11.18
CA VAL A 138 -10.30 11.03 11.50
C VAL A 138 -10.43 10.80 13.00
N GLU A 139 -11.20 9.78 13.36
CA GLU A 139 -11.30 9.27 14.72
C GLU A 139 -10.55 7.94 14.81
N SER A 140 -9.55 7.86 15.69
CA SER A 140 -8.73 6.66 15.88
C SER A 140 -9.20 5.88 17.10
N HIS A 141 -9.56 4.61 16.89
CA HIS A 141 -9.95 3.68 17.96
C HIS A 141 -8.91 2.56 18.09
N ASN A 142 -8.48 2.29 19.32
CA ASN A 142 -7.62 1.15 19.64
C ASN A 142 -8.43 0.11 20.43
N LEU A 143 -8.41 -1.13 19.96
CA LEU A 143 -9.09 -2.26 20.61
C LEU A 143 -8.06 -3.06 21.42
N SER A 144 -8.10 -2.92 22.74
CA SER A 144 -7.17 -3.61 23.66
C SER A 144 -7.59 -5.04 23.99
N ASP A 145 -8.87 -5.33 23.91
CA ASP A 145 -9.44 -6.59 24.42
C ASP A 145 -9.31 -7.72 23.39
N ASN A 146 -8.86 -8.88 23.86
CA ASN A 146 -8.82 -10.09 23.05
C ASN A 146 -10.00 -10.99 23.39
N TYR A 147 -10.89 -11.21 22.41
CA TYR A 147 -12.05 -12.09 22.54
C TYR A 147 -11.86 -13.46 21.87
N ARG A 148 -10.68 -13.73 21.28
CA ARG A 148 -10.42 -14.93 20.46
C ARG A 148 -9.72 -16.04 21.25
N SER A 149 -8.84 -15.68 22.16
CA SER A 149 -7.89 -16.59 22.80
C SER A 149 -8.05 -16.63 24.32
N THR A 150 -7.58 -17.70 24.94
CA THR A 150 -7.50 -17.81 26.40
C THR A 150 -6.42 -16.88 26.96
N SER A 151 -6.55 -16.52 28.25
CA SER A 151 -5.57 -15.67 28.94
C SER A 151 -4.14 -16.22 28.82
N SER A 152 -3.96 -17.54 28.96
CA SER A 152 -2.64 -18.17 28.83
C SER A 152 -1.91 -17.88 27.51
N VAL A 153 -2.64 -17.83 26.38
CA VAL A 153 -2.06 -17.53 25.07
C VAL A 153 -1.75 -16.03 24.96
N VAL A 154 -2.62 -15.17 25.49
CA VAL A 154 -2.42 -13.71 25.48
C VAL A 154 -1.21 -13.34 26.34
N ASP A 155 -1.13 -13.87 27.57
CA ASP A 155 -0.06 -13.61 28.52
C ASP A 155 1.30 -14.08 27.99
N PHE A 156 1.34 -15.27 27.36
CA PHE A 156 2.53 -15.77 26.71
C PHE A 156 3.03 -14.82 25.60
N ASN A 157 2.14 -14.42 24.69
CA ASN A 157 2.52 -13.53 23.58
C ASN A 157 2.98 -12.16 24.10
N ASN A 158 2.28 -11.57 25.05
CA ASN A 158 2.66 -10.29 25.66
C ASN A 158 4.06 -10.38 26.28
N THR A 159 4.32 -11.42 27.08
CA THR A 159 5.63 -11.64 27.72
C THR A 159 6.74 -11.83 26.68
N PHE A 160 6.48 -12.62 25.64
CA PHE A 160 7.44 -12.91 24.59
C PHE A 160 7.81 -11.66 23.78
N PHE A 161 6.81 -10.92 23.28
CA PHE A 161 7.06 -9.75 22.45
C PHE A 161 7.69 -8.59 23.22
N ASP A 162 7.37 -8.42 24.52
CA ASP A 162 8.03 -7.46 25.39
C ASP A 162 9.52 -7.77 25.57
N ALA A 163 9.87 -9.04 25.74
CA ALA A 163 11.26 -9.47 25.83
C ALA A 163 12.00 -9.31 24.49
N ALA A 164 11.36 -9.72 23.39
CA ALA A 164 11.93 -9.63 22.05
C ALA A 164 12.21 -8.18 21.62
N ALA A 165 11.28 -7.25 21.87
CA ALA A 165 11.45 -5.83 21.56
C ALA A 165 12.66 -5.22 22.28
N LYS A 166 12.85 -5.54 23.56
CA LYS A 166 14.01 -5.08 24.35
C LYS A 166 15.35 -5.58 23.80
N ILE A 167 15.38 -6.77 23.23
CA ILE A 167 16.59 -7.31 22.59
C ILE A 167 16.84 -6.60 21.26
N SER A 168 15.80 -6.42 20.44
CA SER A 168 15.92 -5.78 19.12
C SER A 168 16.39 -4.33 19.19
N HIS A 169 16.07 -3.58 20.25
CA HIS A 169 16.52 -2.19 20.43
C HIS A 169 17.98 -2.05 20.90
N ARG A 170 18.65 -3.16 21.26
CA ARG A 170 20.06 -3.18 21.70
C ARG A 170 21.04 -3.53 20.59
N LEU A 171 20.55 -3.95 19.42
CA LEU A 171 21.30 -4.24 18.21
C LEU A 171 21.24 -3.04 17.25
#